data_AF-A0A8J1IVB7-F1
#
_entry.id   AF-A0A8J1IVB7-F1
#
_cell.length_a   1.000
_cell.length_b   1.000
_cell.length_c   1.000
_cell.angle_alpha   90.00
_cell.angle_beta   90.00
_cell.angle_gamma   90.00
#
_symmetry.space_group_name_H-M   'P 1'
#
loop_
_entity.id
_entity.type
_entity.pdbx_description
1 polymer ?
#
loop_
_entity_poly.entity_id
_entity_poly.type
_entity_poly.pdbx_seq_one_letter_code
_entity_poly.pdbx_strand_id
1 'polypeptide(L)'
;MVLGLQFLHRHNIAHRDIKVANVLLCSDGYAQITDFGLCKEGMTFDRTASYLCGTLPYLAPEVIRAKYTRTADWWSLGVTIFKLLTGTVPFYGANQHEVLKRICYEEPKYPEDITEETRSLLVNLLKKDPAQRLGAGEHGAEDVKKSPFFQGLDWEALEKKELEPPFIPGGRTHSQPEESLKLMAKVDAKVWEETEWALVELNYPFSSASEI
;
A
#
# COMPACT_ATOMS: atom_id res chain seq x y z
N MET A 1 6.05 -4.48 2.78
CA MET A 1 4.67 -4.47 2.24
C MET A 1 4.02 -5.84 2.20
N VAL A 2 4.60 -6.87 1.56
CA VAL A 2 4.00 -8.23 1.47
C VAL A 2 3.65 -8.81 2.85
N LEU A 3 4.55 -8.70 3.84
CA LEU A 3 4.29 -9.10 5.24
C LEU A 3 3.11 -8.33 5.87
N GLY A 4 3.02 -7.03 5.62
CA GLY A 4 1.89 -6.21 6.12
C GLY A 4 0.56 -6.64 5.51
N LEU A 5 0.52 -6.85 4.19
CA LEU A 5 -0.67 -7.38 3.52
C LEU A 5 -1.03 -8.79 3.98
N GLN A 6 -0.03 -9.65 4.18
CA GLN A 6 -0.22 -10.99 4.75
C GLN A 6 -0.91 -10.90 6.12
N PHE A 7 -0.42 -10.03 7.00
CA PHE A 7 -1.00 -9.82 8.32
C PHE A 7 -2.47 -9.40 8.22
N LEU A 8 -2.80 -8.40 7.40
CA LEU A 8 -4.17 -7.94 7.21
C LEU A 8 -5.07 -9.04 6.65
N HIS A 9 -4.61 -9.74 5.62
CA HIS A 9 -5.39 -10.78 4.93
C HIS A 9 -5.64 -12.00 5.83
N ARG A 10 -4.68 -12.37 6.70
CA ARG A 10 -4.86 -13.42 7.74
C ARG A 10 -5.94 -13.05 8.75
N HIS A 11 -6.14 -11.76 9.00
CA HIS A 11 -7.22 -11.24 9.85
C HIS A 11 -8.50 -10.91 9.06
N ASN A 12 -8.60 -11.35 7.80
CA ASN A 12 -9.74 -11.07 6.90
C ASN A 12 -10.02 -9.57 6.69
N ILE A 13 -8.96 -8.75 6.70
CA ILE A 13 -8.99 -7.32 6.44
C ILE A 13 -8.43 -7.07 5.03
N ALA A 14 -9.19 -6.35 4.20
CA ALA A 14 -8.69 -5.78 2.95
C ALA A 14 -8.35 -4.30 3.15
N HIS A 15 -7.18 -3.86 2.69
CA HIS A 15 -6.72 -2.48 2.86
C HIS A 15 -7.44 -1.50 1.92
N ARG A 16 -7.58 -1.88 0.64
CA ARG A 16 -8.31 -1.16 -0.43
C ARG A 16 -7.73 0.18 -0.90
N ASP A 17 -6.68 0.70 -0.26
CA ASP A 17 -5.98 1.91 -0.74
C ASP A 17 -4.45 1.81 -0.64
N ILE A 18 -3.89 0.68 -1.08
CA ILE A 18 -2.44 0.50 -1.15
C ILE A 18 -1.86 1.40 -2.26
N LYS A 19 -0.97 2.32 -1.86
CA LYS A 19 -0.27 3.25 -2.75
C LYS A 19 0.98 3.77 -2.05
N VAL A 20 1.90 4.38 -2.80
CA VAL A 20 3.15 4.94 -2.25
C VAL A 20 2.88 5.93 -1.10
N ALA A 21 1.85 6.77 -1.21
CA ALA A 21 1.51 7.75 -0.18
C ALA A 21 1.03 7.14 1.15
N ASN A 22 0.55 5.89 1.14
CA ASN A 22 0.07 5.17 2.32
C ASN A 22 1.11 4.15 2.82
N VAL A 23 2.38 4.35 2.46
CA VAL A 23 3.52 3.61 2.98
C VAL A 23 4.51 4.60 3.57
N LEU A 24 4.65 4.59 4.89
CA LEU A 24 5.58 5.47 5.60
C LEU A 24 6.91 4.77 5.80
N LEU A 25 7.98 5.53 5.65
CA LEU A 25 9.33 5.07 5.98
C LEU A 25 9.69 5.54 7.38
N CYS A 26 9.93 4.58 8.26
CA CYS A 26 10.24 4.84 9.66
C CYS A 26 11.68 5.32 9.84
N SER A 27 11.98 5.89 11.00
CA SER A 27 13.32 6.34 11.36
C SER A 27 14.36 5.22 11.43
N ASP A 28 13.91 3.97 11.59
CA ASP A 28 14.73 2.77 11.54
C ASP A 28 14.92 2.22 10.12
N GLY A 29 14.42 2.92 9.09
CA GLY A 29 14.51 2.49 7.68
C GLY A 29 13.47 1.46 7.25
N TYR A 30 12.55 1.04 8.12
CA TYR A 30 11.50 0.08 7.78
C TYR A 30 10.21 0.74 7.26
N ALA A 31 9.58 0.11 6.27
CA ALA A 31 8.33 0.58 5.71
C ALA A 31 7.11 0.06 6.49
N GLN A 32 6.16 0.95 6.82
CA GLN A 32 4.89 0.64 7.47
C GLN A 32 3.71 1.06 6.59
N ILE A 33 2.67 0.21 6.55
CA ILE A 33 1.40 0.52 5.88
C ILE A 33 0.58 1.41 6.82
N THR A 34 0.00 2.49 6.28
CA THR A 34 -0.82 3.45 7.04
C THR A 34 -2.17 3.69 6.32
N ASP A 35 -3.00 4.54 6.92
CA ASP A 35 -4.29 4.99 6.40
C ASP A 35 -5.29 3.86 6.16
N PHE A 36 -5.83 3.37 7.28
CA PHE A 36 -6.84 2.32 7.34
C PHE A 36 -8.27 2.85 7.15
N GLY A 37 -8.46 4.12 6.75
CA GLY A 37 -9.78 4.74 6.61
C GLY A 37 -10.66 4.07 5.55
N LEU A 38 -10.03 3.39 4.60
CA LEU A 38 -10.70 2.56 3.61
C LEU A 38 -10.59 1.06 3.91
N CYS A 39 -10.17 0.60 5.09
CA CYS A 39 -10.15 -0.83 5.37
C CYS A 39 -11.55 -1.45 5.45
N LYS A 40 -11.65 -2.75 5.16
CA LYS A 40 -12.88 -3.52 5.33
C LYS A 40 -12.60 -4.89 5.93
N GLU A 41 -13.23 -5.15 7.07
CA GLU A 41 -13.21 -6.44 7.76
C GLU A 41 -14.21 -7.44 7.17
N GLY A 42 -14.02 -8.71 7.51
CA GLY A 42 -14.90 -9.80 7.09
C GLY A 42 -14.83 -10.05 5.58
N MET A 43 -13.75 -9.63 4.92
CA MET A 43 -13.50 -9.88 3.50
C MET A 43 -12.91 -11.30 3.34
N THR A 44 -13.77 -12.29 3.51
CA THR A 44 -13.46 -13.69 3.14
C THR A 44 -13.32 -13.80 1.63
N PHE A 45 -12.79 -14.92 1.16
CA PHE A 45 -12.45 -15.16 -0.26
C PHE A 45 -13.64 -15.02 -1.23
N ASP A 46 -14.87 -15.08 -0.69
CA ASP A 46 -16.16 -15.11 -1.36
C ASP A 46 -17.00 -13.82 -1.17
N ARG A 47 -16.59 -12.89 -0.30
CA ARG A 47 -17.35 -11.65 -0.06
C ARG A 47 -16.92 -10.50 -0.96
N THR A 48 -17.90 -9.91 -1.64
CA THR A 48 -17.74 -8.72 -2.48
C THR A 48 -18.26 -7.47 -1.77
N ALA A 49 -17.54 -6.36 -1.91
CA ALA A 49 -18.03 -5.04 -1.52
C ALA A 49 -18.52 -4.25 -2.76
N SER A 50 -19.61 -3.50 -2.59
CA SER A 50 -20.42 -2.98 -3.72
C SER A 50 -20.12 -1.53 -4.12
N TYR A 51 -19.24 -0.83 -3.41
CA TYR A 51 -18.94 0.59 -3.63
C TYR A 51 -17.51 0.80 -4.11
N LEU A 52 -17.36 1.64 -5.15
CA LEU A 52 -16.07 2.08 -5.69
C LEU A 52 -15.35 2.95 -4.66
N CYS A 53 -14.16 2.53 -4.20
CA CYS A 53 -13.32 3.28 -3.27
C CYS A 53 -11.84 3.01 -3.59
N GLY A 54 -10.98 3.94 -3.18
CA GLY A 54 -9.53 3.89 -3.42
C GLY A 54 -9.05 4.93 -4.44
N THR A 55 -7.74 4.99 -4.63
CA THR A 55 -7.09 5.95 -5.52
C THR A 55 -7.09 5.45 -6.96
N LEU A 56 -7.72 6.20 -7.88
CA LEU A 56 -8.06 5.77 -9.24
C LEU A 56 -6.98 4.92 -9.99
N PRO A 57 -5.72 5.36 -10.14
CA PRO A 57 -4.71 4.56 -10.86
C PRO A 57 -4.32 3.24 -10.18
N TYR A 58 -4.65 3.05 -8.91
CA TYR A 58 -4.36 1.86 -8.11
C TYR A 58 -5.55 0.89 -8.05
N LEU A 59 -6.71 1.25 -8.60
CA LEU A 59 -7.90 0.41 -8.57
C LEU A 59 -7.72 -0.84 -9.42
N ALA A 60 -8.08 -1.99 -8.86
CA ALA A 60 -8.11 -3.24 -9.61
C ALA A 60 -9.33 -3.29 -10.56
N PRO A 61 -9.25 -4.00 -11.70
CA PRO A 61 -10.34 -4.07 -12.68
C PRO A 61 -11.67 -4.55 -12.08
N GLU A 62 -11.62 -5.47 -11.12
CA GLU A 62 -12.78 -6.04 -10.45
C GLU A 62 -13.40 -5.10 -9.40
N VAL A 63 -12.62 -4.18 -8.83
CA VAL A 63 -13.12 -3.09 -7.97
C VAL A 63 -13.98 -2.14 -8.79
N ILE A 64 -13.55 -1.81 -10.02
CA ILE A 64 -14.31 -1.00 -10.98
C ILE A 64 -15.64 -1.69 -11.35
N ARG A 65 -15.65 -3.03 -11.38
CA ARG A 65 -16.83 -3.86 -11.70
C ARG A 65 -17.66 -4.23 -10.45
N ALA A 66 -17.38 -3.62 -9.30
CA ALA A 66 -18.09 -3.81 -8.01
C ALA A 66 -18.16 -5.26 -7.50
N LYS A 67 -17.14 -6.07 -7.80
CA LYS A 67 -16.97 -7.44 -7.28
C LYS A 67 -15.51 -7.66 -6.91
N TYR A 68 -15.13 -7.35 -5.68
CA TYR A 68 -13.73 -7.47 -5.28
C TYR A 68 -13.58 -8.13 -3.93
N THR A 69 -12.46 -8.83 -3.78
CA THR A 69 -12.02 -9.48 -2.54
C THR A 69 -10.69 -8.83 -2.11
N ARG A 70 -10.02 -9.39 -1.10
CA ARG A 70 -8.67 -8.97 -0.68
C ARG A 70 -7.60 -9.05 -1.79
N THR A 71 -7.87 -9.74 -2.89
CA THR A 71 -6.95 -9.85 -4.04
C THR A 71 -6.73 -8.51 -4.77
N ALA A 72 -7.62 -7.53 -4.56
CA ALA A 72 -7.43 -6.17 -5.06
C ALA A 72 -6.18 -5.50 -4.46
N ASP A 73 -5.81 -5.83 -3.21
CA ASP A 73 -4.60 -5.28 -2.59
C ASP A 73 -3.32 -5.74 -3.31
N TRP A 74 -3.31 -6.96 -3.86
CA TRP A 74 -2.17 -7.47 -4.65
C TRP A 74 -2.02 -6.74 -5.98
N TRP A 75 -3.13 -6.35 -6.61
CA TRP A 75 -3.08 -5.48 -7.78
C TRP A 75 -2.47 -4.12 -7.42
N SER A 76 -2.98 -3.48 -6.36
CA SER A 76 -2.50 -2.18 -5.92
C SER A 76 -1.03 -2.22 -5.46
N LEU A 77 -0.56 -3.34 -4.90
CA LEU A 77 0.86 -3.61 -4.67
C LEU A 77 1.65 -3.62 -5.99
N GLY A 78 1.16 -4.33 -7.02
CA GLY A 78 1.78 -4.34 -8.35
C GLY A 78 1.90 -2.94 -8.96
N VAL A 79 0.85 -2.13 -8.86
CA VAL A 79 0.86 -0.72 -9.29
C VAL A 79 1.88 0.09 -8.48
N THR A 80 1.97 -0.14 -7.17
CA THR A 80 2.92 0.54 -6.28
C THR A 80 4.36 0.20 -6.65
N ILE A 81 4.68 -1.08 -6.88
CA ILE A 81 6.03 -1.51 -7.29
C ILE A 81 6.38 -0.91 -8.65
N PHE A 82 5.46 -0.94 -9.62
CA PHE A 82 5.66 -0.29 -10.92
C PHE A 82 5.98 1.21 -10.76
N LYS A 83 5.26 1.90 -9.89
CA LYS A 83 5.48 3.33 -9.60
C LYS A 83 6.83 3.60 -8.95
N LEU A 84 7.28 2.75 -8.03
CA LEU A 84 8.59 2.86 -7.40
C LEU A 84 9.73 2.65 -8.40
N LEU A 85 9.56 1.73 -9.35
CA LEU A 85 10.58 1.43 -10.37
C LEU A 85 10.67 2.51 -11.46
N THR A 86 9.53 3.05 -11.89
CA THR A 86 9.45 3.89 -13.10
C THR A 86 9.19 5.36 -12.84
N GLY A 87 8.83 5.72 -11.61
CA GLY A 87 8.34 7.06 -11.27
C GLY A 87 6.96 7.39 -11.85
N THR A 88 6.29 6.48 -12.57
CA THR A 88 4.93 6.68 -13.15
C THR A 88 4.00 5.49 -12.87
N VAL A 89 2.68 5.66 -13.05
CA VAL A 89 1.72 4.54 -12.89
C VAL A 89 1.53 3.83 -14.23
N PRO A 90 1.20 2.51 -14.25
CA PRO A 90 1.08 1.73 -15.49
C PRO A 90 -0.09 2.18 -16.38
N PHE A 91 -1.14 2.75 -15.78
CA PHE A 91 -2.31 3.24 -16.48
C PHE A 91 -2.53 4.72 -16.19
N TYR A 92 -2.49 5.54 -17.24
CA TYR A 92 -2.72 6.98 -17.22
C TYR A 92 -3.54 7.37 -18.46
N GLY A 93 -4.15 8.55 -18.48
CA GLY A 93 -5.04 8.99 -19.55
C GLY A 93 -5.48 10.44 -19.34
N ALA A 94 -6.13 11.03 -20.34
CA ALA A 94 -6.55 12.43 -20.32
C ALA A 94 -7.70 12.70 -19.33
N ASN A 95 -8.48 11.67 -19.00
CA ASN A 95 -9.58 11.76 -18.05
C ASN A 95 -9.80 10.44 -17.31
N GLN A 96 -10.64 10.48 -16.27
CA GLN A 96 -10.94 9.32 -15.42
C GLN A 96 -11.48 8.13 -16.23
N HIS A 97 -12.38 8.37 -17.19
CA HIS A 97 -12.98 7.31 -18.00
C HIS A 97 -11.93 6.57 -18.84
N GLU A 98 -10.99 7.30 -19.43
CA GLU A 98 -9.89 6.71 -20.19
C GLU A 98 -8.99 5.86 -19.28
N VAL A 99 -8.61 6.35 -18.11
CA VAL A 99 -7.79 5.58 -17.16
C VAL A 99 -8.50 4.29 -16.74
N LEU A 100 -9.79 4.37 -16.38
CA LEU A 100 -10.60 3.20 -16.00
C LEU A 100 -10.68 2.18 -17.16
N LYS A 101 -10.87 2.64 -18.39
CA LYS A 101 -10.87 1.78 -19.58
C LYS A 101 -9.53 1.05 -19.74
N ARG A 102 -8.41 1.77 -19.62
CA ARG A 102 -7.07 1.18 -19.71
C ARG A 102 -6.83 0.16 -18.60
N ILE A 103 -7.22 0.48 -17.35
CA ILE A 103 -7.18 -0.48 -16.24
C ILE A 103 -7.98 -1.73 -16.57
N CYS A 104 -9.16 -1.63 -17.17
CA CYS A 104 -10.00 -2.79 -17.44
C CYS A 104 -9.56 -3.65 -18.64
N TYR A 105 -8.91 -3.05 -19.65
CA TYR A 105 -8.80 -3.68 -20.98
C TYR A 105 -7.42 -3.62 -21.63
N GLU A 106 -6.46 -2.83 -21.14
CA GLU A 106 -5.12 -2.72 -21.72
C GLU A 106 -4.07 -3.35 -20.82
N GLU A 107 -3.02 -3.92 -21.40
CA GLU A 107 -1.87 -4.41 -20.63
C GLU A 107 -0.88 -3.28 -20.31
N PRO A 108 -0.22 -3.31 -19.13
CA PRO A 108 0.84 -2.34 -18.82
C PRO A 108 1.97 -2.40 -19.84
N LYS A 109 2.54 -1.23 -20.16
CA LYS A 109 3.83 -1.15 -20.86
C LYS A 109 4.95 -1.24 -19.84
N TYR A 110 5.57 -2.40 -19.75
CA TYR A 110 6.68 -2.64 -18.84
C TYR A 110 7.99 -2.05 -19.40
N PRO A 111 8.84 -1.42 -18.57
CA PRO A 111 10.15 -0.92 -19.00
C PRO A 111 11.02 -2.03 -19.58
N GLU A 112 11.96 -1.70 -20.47
CA GLU A 112 12.89 -2.68 -21.05
C GLU A 112 14.08 -2.99 -20.13
N ASP A 113 14.41 -2.07 -19.23
CA ASP A 113 15.57 -2.06 -18.35
C ASP A 113 15.36 -2.73 -16.98
N ILE A 114 14.21 -3.41 -16.78
CA ILE A 114 13.95 -4.21 -15.57
C ILE A 114 14.35 -5.68 -15.78
N THR A 115 14.72 -6.35 -14.69
CA THR A 115 15.07 -7.78 -14.71
C THR A 115 13.85 -8.65 -15.05
N GLU A 116 14.10 -9.87 -15.53
CA GLU A 116 13.04 -10.82 -15.88
C GLU A 116 12.22 -11.23 -14.65
N GLU A 117 12.86 -11.34 -13.48
CA GLU A 117 12.20 -11.65 -12.21
C GLU A 117 11.24 -10.52 -11.82
N THR A 118 11.67 -9.27 -12.00
CA THR A 118 10.86 -8.08 -11.72
C THR A 118 9.67 -8.01 -12.68
N ARG A 119 9.90 -8.25 -13.98
CA ARG A 119 8.85 -8.30 -15.00
C ARG A 119 7.84 -9.39 -14.68
N SER A 120 8.31 -10.59 -14.37
CA SER A 120 7.47 -11.74 -14.00
C SER A 120 6.60 -11.43 -12.78
N LEU A 121 7.17 -10.82 -11.73
CA LEU A 121 6.40 -10.39 -10.56
C LEU A 121 5.28 -9.42 -10.95
N LEU A 122 5.60 -8.36 -11.71
CA LEU A 122 4.62 -7.35 -12.14
C LEU A 122 3.52 -7.95 -13.03
N VAL A 123 3.88 -8.78 -14.01
CA VAL A 123 2.92 -9.45 -14.91
C VAL A 123 1.93 -10.32 -14.13
N ASN A 124 2.39 -11.01 -13.08
CA ASN A 124 1.53 -11.88 -12.29
C ASN A 124 0.70 -11.12 -11.24
N LEU A 125 1.19 -10.01 -10.69
CA LEU A 125 0.40 -9.12 -9.82
C LEU A 125 -0.64 -8.29 -10.59
N LEU A 126 -0.35 -7.90 -11.84
CA LEU A 126 -1.21 -7.07 -12.68
C LEU A 126 -2.09 -7.88 -13.64
N LYS A 127 -2.39 -9.14 -13.29
CA LYS A 127 -3.42 -9.93 -13.99
C LYS A 127 -4.81 -9.31 -13.81
N LYS A 128 -5.51 -9.12 -14.93
CA LYS A 128 -6.87 -8.55 -14.96
C LYS A 128 -7.90 -9.47 -14.33
N ASP A 129 -7.74 -10.77 -14.54
CA ASP A 129 -8.54 -11.78 -13.85
C ASP A 129 -7.99 -11.96 -12.42
N PRO A 130 -8.77 -11.59 -11.38
CA PRO A 130 -8.31 -11.72 -10.00
C PRO A 130 -8.03 -13.17 -9.60
N ALA A 131 -8.64 -14.18 -10.23
CA ALA A 131 -8.39 -15.59 -9.91
C ALA A 131 -7.02 -16.09 -10.42
N GLN A 132 -6.47 -15.44 -11.45
CA GLN A 132 -5.15 -15.76 -12.01
C GLN A 132 -4.02 -14.89 -11.43
N ARG A 133 -4.36 -13.99 -10.49
CA ARG A 133 -3.41 -13.04 -9.93
C ARG A 133 -2.52 -13.69 -8.88
N LEU A 134 -1.24 -13.31 -8.85
CA LEU A 134 -0.33 -13.75 -7.80
C LEU A 134 -0.85 -13.34 -6.42
N GLY A 135 -0.86 -14.30 -5.49
CA GLY A 135 -1.43 -14.10 -4.16
C GLY A 135 -2.96 -14.20 -4.10
N ALA A 136 -3.62 -14.51 -5.21
CA ALA A 136 -5.05 -14.76 -5.21
C ALA A 136 -5.41 -16.08 -4.55
N GLY A 137 -4.60 -17.13 -4.67
CA GLY A 137 -4.91 -18.48 -4.18
C GLY A 137 -4.90 -18.62 -2.65
N GLU A 138 -5.17 -19.84 -2.16
CA GLU A 138 -5.23 -20.16 -0.73
C GLU A 138 -3.92 -19.86 0.01
N HIS A 139 -2.77 -20.03 -0.67
CA HIS A 139 -1.46 -19.73 -0.11
C HIS A 139 -1.20 -18.20 -0.02
N GLY A 140 -1.97 -17.38 -0.73
CA GLY A 140 -1.96 -15.93 -0.63
C GLY A 140 -0.57 -15.33 -0.71
N ALA A 141 -0.17 -14.61 0.33
CA ALA A 141 1.14 -13.99 0.40
C ALA A 141 2.33 -14.97 0.25
N GLU A 142 2.17 -16.25 0.60
CA GLU A 142 3.25 -17.23 0.44
C GLU A 142 3.60 -17.48 -1.04
N ASP A 143 2.62 -17.41 -1.95
CA ASP A 143 2.91 -17.48 -3.39
C ASP A 143 3.69 -16.25 -3.87
N VAL A 144 3.34 -15.07 -3.33
CA VAL A 144 4.06 -13.81 -3.62
C VAL A 144 5.51 -13.90 -3.15
N LYS A 145 5.72 -14.40 -1.91
CA LYS A 145 7.05 -14.56 -1.30
C LYS A 145 7.96 -15.53 -2.05
N LYS A 146 7.39 -16.56 -2.68
CA LYS A 146 8.12 -17.57 -3.47
C LYS A 146 8.48 -17.11 -4.89
N SER A 147 8.04 -15.94 -5.33
CA SER A 147 8.38 -15.44 -6.65
C SER A 147 9.90 -15.25 -6.81
N PRO A 148 10.47 -15.47 -8.01
CA PRO A 148 11.91 -15.32 -8.24
C PRO A 148 12.47 -13.96 -7.84
N PHE A 149 11.65 -12.91 -7.88
CA PHE A 149 12.02 -11.56 -7.46
C PHE A 149 12.51 -11.49 -6.00
N PHE A 150 11.97 -12.34 -5.11
CA PHE A 150 12.35 -12.39 -3.70
C PHE A 150 13.31 -13.53 -3.38
N GLN A 151 13.92 -14.16 -4.39
CA GLN A 151 14.87 -15.24 -4.17
C GLN A 151 16.05 -14.75 -3.31
N GLY A 152 16.33 -15.47 -2.22
CA GLY A 152 17.41 -15.14 -1.27
C GLY A 152 17.01 -14.15 -0.17
N LEU A 153 15.78 -13.62 -0.18
CA LEU A 153 15.29 -12.77 0.92
C LEU A 153 14.91 -13.63 2.13
N ASP A 154 15.53 -13.34 3.28
CA ASP A 154 15.11 -13.90 4.56
C ASP A 154 13.88 -13.16 5.09
N TRP A 155 12.72 -13.77 4.90
CA TRP A 155 11.44 -13.21 5.32
C TRP A 155 11.28 -13.16 6.84
N GLU A 156 11.90 -14.07 7.58
CA GLU A 156 11.82 -14.12 9.05
C GLU A 156 12.68 -13.01 9.66
N ALA A 157 13.92 -12.86 9.18
CA ALA A 157 14.79 -11.75 9.57
C ALA A 157 14.16 -10.39 9.21
N LEU A 158 13.50 -10.28 8.05
CA LEU A 158 12.79 -9.06 7.66
C LEU A 158 11.62 -8.74 8.63
N GLU A 159 10.85 -9.75 9.03
CA GLU A 159 9.73 -9.59 9.97
C GLU A 159 10.22 -9.14 11.36
N LYS A 160 11.36 -9.68 11.81
CA LYS A 160 12.01 -9.31 13.09
C LYS A 160 12.81 -8.01 13.03
N LYS A 161 12.85 -7.36 11.86
CA LYS A 161 13.67 -6.17 11.58
C LYS A 161 15.18 -6.38 11.80
N GLU A 162 15.69 -7.57 11.48
CA GLU A 162 17.10 -7.95 11.64
C GLU A 162 17.94 -7.67 10.38
N LEU A 163 17.29 -7.39 9.25
CA LEU A 163 17.98 -7.01 8.02
C LEU A 163 18.44 -5.54 8.06
N GLU A 164 19.57 -5.24 7.43
CA GLU A 164 19.99 -3.85 7.26
C GLU A 164 19.14 -3.18 6.17
N PRO A 165 18.41 -2.08 6.46
CA PRO A 165 17.62 -1.39 5.46
C PRO A 165 18.53 -0.65 4.46
N PRO A 166 18.18 -0.60 3.17
CA PRO A 166 19.01 0.04 2.15
C PRO A 166 19.08 1.57 2.30
N PHE A 167 18.15 2.15 3.05
CA PHE A 167 18.12 3.58 3.34
C PHE A 167 17.48 3.81 4.71
N ILE A 168 18.21 4.50 5.57
CA ILE A 168 17.70 5.02 6.85
C ILE A 168 17.53 6.53 6.65
N PRO A 169 16.30 7.07 6.79
CA PRO A 169 16.10 8.50 6.75
C PRO A 169 17.02 9.16 7.79
N GLY A 170 17.97 9.98 7.33
CA GLY A 170 18.95 10.63 8.19
C GLY A 170 18.24 11.30 9.35
N GLY A 171 18.67 10.97 10.58
CA GLY A 171 18.03 11.39 11.81
C GLY A 171 17.72 12.87 11.75
N ARG A 172 16.44 13.19 11.53
CA ARG A 172 15.94 14.48 11.98
C ARG A 172 16.15 14.42 13.48
N THR A 173 17.21 15.07 13.96
CA THR A 173 17.15 15.65 15.29
C THR A 173 15.78 16.33 15.40
N HIS A 174 15.19 16.37 16.58
CA HIS A 174 13.93 17.08 16.81
C HIS A 174 14.01 18.61 16.52
N SER A 175 14.84 19.08 15.58
CA SER A 175 14.49 20.27 14.82
C SER A 175 13.26 19.91 13.99
N GLN A 176 12.10 20.37 14.48
CA GLN A 176 10.88 20.48 13.70
C GLN A 176 11.27 20.88 12.27
N PRO A 177 10.91 20.11 11.23
CA PRO A 177 11.00 20.62 9.87
C PRO A 177 10.30 21.99 9.86
N GLU A 178 10.94 23.03 9.33
CA GLU A 178 10.28 24.32 9.13
C GLU A 178 9.04 24.19 8.22
N GLU A 179 8.94 23.06 7.52
CA GLU A 179 7.78 22.56 6.76
C GLU A 179 7.09 21.34 7.40
N SER A 180 7.17 21.18 8.71
CA SER A 180 6.15 20.39 9.41
C SER A 180 4.84 21.06 9.06
N LEU A 181 3.80 20.29 8.74
CA LEU A 181 2.44 20.83 8.70
C LEU A 181 2.23 21.59 10.01
N LYS A 182 2.35 22.91 9.96
CA LYS A 182 1.71 23.77 10.93
C LYS A 182 0.26 23.41 10.74
N LEU A 183 -0.25 22.53 11.58
CA LEU A 183 -1.68 22.30 11.72
C LEU A 183 -2.23 23.57 12.37
N MET A 184 -2.17 24.67 11.62
CA MET A 184 -2.83 25.94 11.87
C MET A 184 -4.17 25.94 11.15
N ALA A 185 -4.87 24.81 11.21
CA ALA A 185 -6.31 24.85 11.23
C ALA A 185 -6.67 24.81 12.71
N LYS A 186 -7.55 25.71 13.17
CA LYS A 186 -8.22 25.56 14.46
C LYS A 186 -8.87 24.17 14.45
N VAL A 187 -8.21 23.19 15.04
CA VAL A 187 -8.77 21.87 15.26
C VAL A 187 -9.84 22.09 16.32
N ASP A 188 -11.07 21.69 16.01
CA ASP A 188 -12.15 21.70 16.98
C ASP A 188 -11.67 20.94 18.23
N ALA A 189 -11.93 21.49 19.42
CA ALA A 189 -11.48 20.90 20.69
C ALA A 189 -11.88 19.43 20.82
N LYS A 190 -13.02 19.06 20.24
CA LYS A 190 -13.50 17.68 20.21
C LYS A 190 -12.62 16.76 19.36
N VAL A 191 -12.15 17.25 18.20
CA VAL A 191 -11.24 16.50 17.32
C VAL A 191 -9.87 16.37 17.98
N TRP A 192 -9.42 17.38 18.72
CA TRP A 192 -8.16 17.30 19.46
C TRP A 192 -8.19 16.20 20.53
N GLU A 193 -9.24 16.14 21.36
CA GLU A 193 -9.40 15.08 22.36
C GLU A 193 -9.45 13.68 21.74
N GLU A 194 -10.13 13.52 20.60
CA GLU A 194 -10.21 12.24 19.87
C GLU A 194 -8.86 11.82 19.26
N THR A 195 -7.99 12.77 18.89
CA THR A 195 -6.71 12.50 18.22
C THR A 195 -5.54 12.38 19.21
N GLU A 196 -5.63 13.02 20.38
CA GLU A 196 -4.59 13.01 21.41
C GLU A 196 -4.31 11.60 21.93
N TRP A 197 -5.36 10.81 22.20
CA TRP A 197 -5.20 9.42 22.61
C TRP A 197 -4.43 8.59 21.56
N ALA A 198 -4.74 8.76 20.27
CA ALA A 198 -4.05 8.04 19.19
C ALA A 198 -2.57 8.43 19.07
N LEU A 199 -2.22 9.70 19.31
CA LEU A 199 -0.84 10.17 19.29
C LEU A 199 -0.03 9.62 20.48
N VAL A 200 -0.65 9.52 21.66
CA VAL A 200 -0.05 8.89 22.86
C VAL A 200 0.18 7.40 22.63
N GLU A 201 -0.79 6.69 22.05
CA GLU A 201 -0.67 5.25 21.79
C GLU A 201 0.41 4.92 20.74
N LEU A 202 0.59 5.80 19.76
CA LEU A 202 1.62 5.66 18.72
C LEU A 202 2.99 6.21 19.14
N ASN A 203 3.15 6.69 20.38
CA ASN A 203 4.36 7.33 20.91
C ASN A 203 4.89 8.44 19.99
N TYR A 204 3.98 9.19 19.38
CA TYR A 204 4.33 10.25 18.43
C TYR A 204 4.68 11.53 19.20
N PRO A 205 5.79 12.23 18.88
CA PRO A 205 6.16 13.46 19.56
C PRO A 205 5.24 14.62 19.16
N PHE A 206 4.46 15.16 20.10
CA PHE A 206 3.66 16.37 19.91
C PHE A 206 3.83 17.36 21.07
N SER A 207 3.61 18.66 20.80
CA SER A 207 3.55 19.70 21.82
C SER A 207 2.10 20.15 21.97
N SER A 208 1.56 20.12 23.19
CA SER A 208 0.23 20.64 23.45
C SER A 208 0.23 22.15 23.19
N ALA A 209 -0.79 22.66 22.49
CA ALA A 209 -0.91 24.08 22.17
C ALA A 209 -1.31 24.95 23.38
N SER A 210 -0.94 24.58 24.60
CA SER A 210 -1.28 25.31 25.83
C SER A 210 -0.20 26.28 26.35
N GLU A 211 0.90 26.46 25.61
CA GLU A 211 1.98 27.41 25.97
C GLU A 211 2.29 28.48 24.90
N ILE A 212 1.27 29.08 24.28
CA ILE A 212 1.38 30.41 23.65
C ILE A 212 0.25 31.30 24.14
#